data_AF-A0A1M6Y334-F1
#
_entry.id   AF-A0A1M6Y334-F1
#
_cell.length_a   1.000
_cell.length_b   1.000
_cell.length_c   1.000
_cell.angle_alpha   90.00
_cell.angle_beta   90.00
_cell.angle_gamma   90.00
#
_symmetry.space_group_name_H-M   'P 1'
#
loop_
_entity.id
_entity.type
_entity.pdbx_description
1 polymer ?
#
loop_
_entity_poly.entity_id
_entity_poly.type
_entity_poly.pdbx_seq_one_letter_code
_entity_poly.pdbx_strand_id
1 'polypeptide(L)' 'MTASETATRETAQASHAAHRDPDIAIAGPILLTVFVLLAAWAGSFVMWGVPGLYVPAVALVPVMMGLLIWISRG' A
#
# COMPACT_ATOMS: atom_id res chain seq x y z
N MET A 1 38.33 17.85 22.07
CA MET A 1 37.78 18.42 20.82
C MET A 1 36.47 17.71 20.45
N THR A 2 35.56 17.50 21.41
CA THR A 2 34.42 16.57 21.28
C THR A 2 33.06 17.27 21.27
N ALA A 3 32.95 18.47 21.85
CA ALA A 3 31.69 19.20 22.00
C ALA A 3 31.12 19.71 20.67
N SER A 4 31.96 20.21 19.76
CA SER A 4 31.53 20.70 18.45
C SER A 4 30.98 19.58 17.55
N GLU A 5 31.52 18.37 17.71
CA GLU A 5 31.09 17.19 16.97
C GLU A 5 29.72 16.68 17.46
N THR A 6 29.42 16.83 18.76
CA THR A 6 28.12 16.47 19.33
C THR A 6 27.02 17.45 18.87
N ALA A 7 27.31 18.76 18.92
CA ALA A 7 26.36 19.79 18.47
C ALA A 7 26.02 19.66 16.98
N THR A 8 27.01 19.32 16.15
CA THR A 8 26.82 19.09 14.71
C THR A 8 25.98 17.84 14.44
N ARG A 9 26.16 16.77 15.23
CA ARG A 9 25.33 15.55 15.13
C ARG A 9 23.90 15.80 15.58
N GLU A 10 23.67 16.56 16.65
CA GLU A 10 22.32 16.92 17.10
C GLU A 10 21.55 17.74 16.05
N THR A 11 22.20 18.73 15.42
CA THR A 11 21.57 19.53 14.37
C THR A 11 21.29 18.72 13.09
N ALA A 12 22.21 17.83 12.71
CA ALA A 12 22.00 16.92 11.59
C ALA A 12 20.87 15.91 11.87
N GLN A 13 20.80 15.38 13.08
CA GLN A 13 19.77 14.44 13.50
C GLN A 13 18.39 15.09 13.64
N ALA A 14 18.33 16.33 14.15
CA ALA A 14 17.09 17.13 14.18
C ALA A 14 16.57 17.44 12.75
N SER A 15 17.49 17.70 11.81
CA SER A 15 17.15 17.92 10.40
C SER A 15 16.61 16.65 9.73
N HIS A 16 17.18 15.48 10.05
CA HIS A 16 16.70 14.19 9.56
C HIS A 16 15.35 13.78 10.17
N ALA A 17 15.11 14.10 11.44
CA ALA A 17 13.81 13.89 12.10
C ALA A 17 12.70 14.79 11.54
N ALA A 18 13.05 16.01 11.09
CA ALA A 18 12.13 16.92 10.42
C ALA A 18 11.85 16.50 8.97
N HIS A 19 12.82 15.90 8.27
CA HIS A 19 12.66 15.32 6.94
C HIS A 19 12.12 13.89 7.02
N ARG A 20 10.91 13.76 7.59
CA ARG A 20 10.19 12.48 7.54
C ARG A 20 9.78 12.23 6.09
N ASP A 21 10.38 11.20 5.48
CA ASP A 21 10.11 10.85 4.10
C ASP A 21 8.60 10.60 3.88
N PRO A 22 7.93 11.41 3.06
CA PRO A 22 6.48 11.27 2.82
C PRO A 22 6.14 9.90 2.24
N ASP A 23 7.10 9.26 1.55
CA ASP A 23 6.97 7.91 1.01
C ASP A 23 6.75 6.86 2.11
N ILE A 24 7.41 7.01 3.26
CA ILE A 24 7.23 6.11 4.42
C ILE A 24 5.87 6.35 5.08
N ALA A 25 5.38 7.59 5.08
CA ALA A 25 4.04 7.90 5.59
C ALA A 25 2.92 7.27 4.73
N ILE A 26 3.14 7.17 3.42
CA ILE A 26 2.17 6.57 2.48
C ILE A 26 2.29 5.04 2.43
N ALA A 27 3.47 4.47 2.74
CA ALA A 27 3.67 3.03 2.76
C ALA A 27 2.71 2.31 3.73
N GLY A 28 2.44 2.89 4.91
CA GLY A 28 1.52 2.34 5.91
C GLY A 28 0.11 2.05 5.37
N PRO A 29 -0.63 3.06 4.85
CA PRO A 29 -1.96 2.84 4.30
C PRO A 29 -1.97 1.96 3.04
N ILE A 30 -0.95 2.02 2.19
CA ILE A 30 -0.83 1.11 1.03
C ILE A 30 -0.74 -0.35 1.50
N LEU A 31 0.18 -0.65 2.41
CA LEU A 31 0.37 -2.01 2.94
C LEU A 31 -0.90 -2.51 3.63
N LEU A 32 -1.59 -1.66 4.40
CA LEU A 32 -2.86 -2.00 5.03
C LEU A 32 -3.92 -2.35 3.98
N THR A 33 -4.04 -1.56 2.92
CA THR A 33 -5.01 -1.81 1.84
C THR A 33 -4.73 -3.13 1.12
N VAL A 34 -3.46 -3.39 0.78
CA VAL A 34 -3.04 -4.65 0.15
C VAL A 34 -3.30 -5.83 1.08
N PHE A 35 -3.00 -5.70 2.37
CA PHE A 35 -3.24 -6.75 3.35
C PHE A 35 -4.72 -7.08 3.52
N VAL A 36 -5.59 -6.05 3.58
CA VAL A 36 -7.05 -6.25 3.63
C VAL A 36 -7.55 -6.94 2.37
N LEU A 37 -7.04 -6.56 1.20
CA LEU A 37 -7.41 -7.20 -0.06
C LEU A 37 -6.97 -8.69 -0.09
N LEU A 38 -5.77 -8.99 0.39
CA LEU A 38 -5.27 -10.36 0.54
C LEU A 38 -6.07 -11.16 1.57
N ALA A 39 -6.49 -10.54 2.68
CA ALA A 39 -7.30 -11.19 3.70
C ALA A 39 -8.72 -11.47 3.19
N ALA A 40 -9.33 -10.53 2.47
CA ALA A 40 -10.61 -10.72 1.81
C ALA A 40 -10.54 -11.82 0.73
N TRP A 41 -9.43 -11.86 -0.01
CA TRP A 41 -9.11 -12.93 -0.95
C TRP A 41 -9.01 -14.27 -0.22
N ALA A 42 -8.15 -14.40 0.79
CA ALA A 42 -7.97 -15.60 1.59
C ALA A 42 -9.28 -16.09 2.25
N GLY A 43 -10.12 -15.18 2.75
CA GLY A 43 -11.42 -15.49 3.32
C GLY A 43 -12.37 -16.14 2.30
N SER A 44 -12.35 -15.70 1.04
CA SER A 44 -13.08 -16.33 -0.07
C SER A 44 -12.67 -17.80 -0.27
N PHE A 45 -11.38 -18.13 -0.13
CA PHE A 45 -10.91 -19.53 -0.21
C PHE A 45 -11.43 -20.38 0.92
N VAL A 46 -11.38 -19.87 2.15
CA VAL A 46 -11.78 -20.67 3.33
C VAL A 46 -13.27 -20.97 3.29
N MET A 47 -14.07 -20.00 2.85
CA MET A 47 -15.52 -20.11 2.91
C MET A 47 -16.11 -20.95 1.76
N TRP A 48 -15.46 -21.00 0.58
CA TRP A 48 -15.99 -21.66 -0.62
C TRP A 48 -15.03 -22.66 -1.28
N GLY A 49 -13.77 -22.78 -0.82
CA GLY A 49 -12.77 -23.69 -1.38
C GLY A 49 -12.19 -23.21 -2.71
N VAL A 50 -11.94 -24.15 -3.63
CA VAL A 50 -11.45 -23.89 -5.00
C VAL A 50 -12.32 -22.91 -5.80
N PRO A 51 -13.67 -22.93 -5.73
CA PRO A 51 -14.52 -21.87 -6.27
C PRO A 51 -14.15 -20.45 -5.81
N GLY A 52 -13.67 -20.30 -4.58
CA GLY A 52 -13.22 -19.04 -4.00
C GLY A 52 -12.01 -18.43 -4.72
N LEU A 53 -11.19 -19.26 -5.41
CA LEU A 53 -10.10 -18.82 -6.29
C LEU A 53 -10.59 -18.12 -7.55
N TYR A 54 -11.80 -18.47 -8.03
CA TYR A 54 -12.39 -17.90 -9.24
C TYR A 54 -13.15 -16.61 -8.96
N VAL A 55 -13.66 -16.38 -7.75
CA VAL A 55 -14.40 -15.15 -7.39
C VAL A 55 -13.62 -13.85 -7.71
N PRO A 56 -12.32 -13.73 -7.40
CA PRO A 56 -11.51 -12.56 -7.79
C PRO A 56 -11.37 -12.40 -9.30
N ALA A 57 -11.15 -13.50 -10.02
CA ALA A 57 -11.02 -13.48 -11.48
C ALA A 57 -12.34 -13.06 -12.14
N VAL A 58 -13.46 -13.61 -11.68
CA VAL A 58 -14.81 -13.29 -12.17
C VAL A 58 -15.20 -11.86 -11.80
N ALA A 59 -14.83 -11.35 -10.62
CA ALA A 59 -15.07 -9.96 -10.23
C ALA A 59 -14.23 -8.97 -11.05
N LEU A 60 -13.02 -9.35 -11.49
CA LEU A 60 -12.17 -8.51 -12.34
C LEU A 60 -12.72 -8.35 -13.78
N VAL A 61 -13.48 -9.33 -14.29
CA VAL A 61 -14.08 -9.25 -15.64
C VAL A 61 -14.97 -8.01 -15.84
N PRO A 62 -16.02 -7.75 -15.04
CA PRO A 62 -16.85 -6.56 -15.18
C PRO A 62 -16.09 -5.27 -14.83
N VAL A 63 -15.11 -5.33 -13.92
CA VAL A 63 -14.27 -4.17 -13.57
C VAL A 63 -13.44 -3.74 -14.78
N MET A 64 -12.79 -4.68 -15.47
CA MET A 64 -12.06 -4.38 -16.71
C MET A 64 -12.99 -3.88 -17.80
N MET A 65 -14.18 -4.47 -17.92
CA MET A 65 -15.16 -4.00 -18.90
C MET A 65 -15.60 -2.55 -18.61
N GLY A 66 -15.86 -2.21 -17.35
CA GLY A 66 -16.18 -0.84 -16.93
C GLY A 66 -15.03 0.13 -17.15
N LEU A 67 -13.80 -0.28 -16.85
CA LEU A 67 -12.59 0.51 -17.09
C LEU A 67 -12.38 0.77 -18.59
N LEU A 68 -12.54 -0.26 -19.43
CA LEU A 68 -12.48 -0.18 -20.89
C LEU A 68 -13.54 0.78 -21.44
N ILE A 69 -14.78 0.70 -20.94
CA ILE A 69 -15.84 1.63 -21.30
C ILE A 69 -15.48 3.05 -20.88
N TRP A 70 -14.95 3.25 -19.67
CA TRP A 70 -14.58 4.58 -19.19
C TRP A 70 -13.48 5.20 -20.05
N ILE A 71 -12.39 4.48 -20.32
CA ILE A 71 -11.30 5.02 -21.17
C ILE A 71 -11.75 5.27 -22.61
N SER A 72 -12.71 4.48 -23.11
CA SER A 72 -13.26 4.66 -24.47
C SER A 72 -14.22 5.85 -24.55
N ARG A 73 -14.67 6.40 -23.41
CA ARG A 73 -15.64 7.49 -23.36
C ARG A 73 -15.03 8.89 -23.47
N GLY A 74 -13.70 9.04 -23.34
CA GLY A 74 -13.01 10.33 -23.53
C GLY A 74 -13.21 11.29 -22.36
#